data_AF-A0A291GM12-F1
#
_entry.id   AF-A0A291GM12-F1
#
_cell.length_a   1.000
_cell.length_b   1.000
_cell.length_c   1.000
_cell.angle_alpha   90.00
_cell.angle_beta   90.00
_cell.angle_gamma   90.00
#
_symmetry.space_group_name_H-M   'P 1'
#
loop_
_entity.id
_entity.type
_entity.pdbx_description
1 polymer ?
#
loop_
_entity_poly.entity_id
_entity_poly.type
_entity_poly.pdbx_seq_one_letter_code
_entity_poly.pdbx_strand_id
1 'polypeptide(L)'
;MTNIVIRQLAPLDDVMLTARWFLITSTVLFGVSRRDRVEPHGAYHEDGGGSWLHLLLLDGDRAVVTGVDRDYSETVGGEPRLDQHPGIPEWVLPFIPREEDGSPLHWWGYLLWWEDGVWWSVDHGPDDGVRAVEILNSSTRRARMDDLNDMIGVAGDEHLTEDDPREELEADAAAMR
;
A
#
# COMPACT_ATOMS: atom_id res chain seq x y z
N MET A 1 19.53 16.31 -6.17
CA MET A 1 18.62 17.29 -6.81
C MET A 1 17.30 16.61 -6.85
N THR A 2 16.30 17.16 -6.17
CA THR A 2 15.00 16.52 -5.98
C THR A 2 14.05 17.06 -7.04
N ASN A 3 13.58 16.19 -7.93
CA ASN A 3 12.77 16.60 -9.09
C ASN A 3 11.35 16.07 -8.96
N ILE A 4 10.36 16.92 -9.19
CA ILE A 4 8.98 16.47 -9.32
C ILE A 4 8.83 15.76 -10.67
N VAL A 5 8.25 14.56 -10.65
CA VAL A 5 8.09 13.71 -11.83
C VAL A 5 6.65 13.20 -11.96
N ILE A 6 6.23 12.94 -13.20
CA ILE A 6 4.97 12.22 -13.47
C ILE A 6 5.28 10.72 -13.51
N ARG A 7 4.48 9.94 -12.79
CA ARG A 7 4.56 8.48 -12.77
C ARG A 7 3.56 7.88 -13.76
N GLN A 8 4.05 6.96 -14.58
CA GLN A 8 3.22 6.19 -15.52
C GLN A 8 2.63 4.99 -14.78
N LEU A 9 1.56 5.25 -14.03
CA LEU A 9 0.80 4.27 -13.23
C LEU A 9 -0.64 4.17 -13.75
N ALA A 10 -1.41 3.22 -13.22
CA ALA A 10 -2.83 3.13 -13.54
C ALA A 10 -3.58 4.41 -13.14
N PRO A 11 -4.62 4.84 -13.90
CA PRO A 11 -5.50 5.92 -13.46
C PRO A 11 -6.12 5.64 -12.09
N LEU A 12 -6.47 6.69 -11.35
CA LEU A 12 -7.03 6.56 -9.99
C LEU A 12 -8.22 5.60 -9.90
N ASP A 13 -9.15 5.64 -10.86
CA ASP A 13 -10.31 4.74 -10.87
C ASP A 13 -9.92 3.26 -11.01
N ASP A 14 -8.88 2.96 -11.80
CA ASP A 14 -8.36 1.60 -11.99
C ASP A 14 -7.61 1.12 -10.75
N VAL A 15 -6.85 2.01 -10.09
CA VAL A 15 -6.22 1.75 -8.80
C VAL A 15 -7.28 1.42 -7.75
N MET A 16 -8.35 2.22 -7.67
CA MET A 16 -9.46 1.99 -6.74
C MET A 16 -10.19 0.67 -7.02
N LEU A 17 -10.41 0.34 -8.29
CA LEU A 17 -11.01 -0.93 -8.68
C LEU A 17 -10.13 -2.11 -8.27
N THR A 18 -8.82 -2.01 -8.51
CA THR A 18 -7.86 -3.06 -8.18
C THR A 18 -7.73 -3.24 -6.67
N ALA A 19 -7.63 -2.16 -5.90
CA ALA A 19 -7.59 -2.20 -4.44
C ALA A 19 -8.86 -2.84 -3.85
N ARG A 20 -10.04 -2.44 -4.32
CA ARG A 20 -11.31 -3.05 -3.87
C ARG A 20 -11.39 -4.53 -4.21
N TRP A 21 -10.95 -4.91 -5.40
CA TRP A 21 -10.92 -6.31 -5.82
C TRP A 21 -10.00 -7.14 -4.91
N PHE A 22 -8.78 -6.68 -4.66
CA PHE A 22 -7.82 -7.33 -3.76
C PHE A 22 -8.40 -7.50 -2.36
N LEU A 23 -8.96 -6.43 -1.79
CA LEU A 23 -9.52 -6.44 -0.43
C LEU A 23 -10.72 -7.38 -0.30
N ILE A 24 -11.63 -7.42 -1.29
CA ILE A 24 -12.76 -8.34 -1.30
C ILE A 24 -12.27 -9.79 -1.39
N THR A 25 -11.33 -10.06 -2.31
CA THR A 25 -10.77 -11.41 -2.48
C THR A 25 -10.05 -11.87 -1.21
N SER A 26 -9.18 -11.03 -0.64
CA SER A 26 -8.48 -11.29 0.62
C SER A 26 -9.48 -11.60 1.74
N THR A 27 -10.52 -10.76 1.89
CA THR A 27 -11.56 -10.99 2.90
C THR A 27 -12.32 -12.30 2.72
N VAL A 28 -12.61 -12.70 1.48
CA VAL A 28 -13.32 -13.95 1.18
C VAL A 28 -12.45 -15.17 1.44
N LEU A 29 -11.14 -15.09 1.15
CA LEU A 29 -10.22 -16.22 1.26
C LEU A 29 -9.66 -16.37 2.69
N PHE A 30 -9.32 -15.27 3.36
CA PHE A 30 -8.60 -15.27 4.63
C PHE A 30 -9.40 -14.68 5.80
N GLY A 31 -10.57 -14.07 5.53
CA GLY A 31 -11.38 -13.38 6.53
C GLY A 31 -11.00 -11.91 6.71
N VAL A 32 -11.66 -11.24 7.66
CA VAL A 32 -11.42 -9.80 7.92
C VAL A 32 -10.05 -9.64 8.59
N SER A 33 -9.18 -8.84 7.99
CA SER A 33 -7.84 -8.58 8.49
C SER A 33 -7.66 -7.12 8.91
N ARG A 34 -6.71 -6.87 9.82
CA ARG A 34 -6.23 -5.50 10.08
C ARG A 34 -5.24 -5.03 9.01
N ARG A 35 -4.56 -5.96 8.34
CA ARG A 35 -3.57 -5.72 7.29
C ARG A 35 -4.23 -5.27 5.99
N ASP A 36 -5.42 -5.77 5.71
CA ASP A 36 -6.23 -5.45 4.53
C ASP A 36 -7.54 -4.79 4.93
N ARG A 37 -7.72 -3.50 4.62
CA ARG A 37 -8.97 -2.80 4.96
C ARG A 37 -9.36 -1.71 3.98
N VAL A 38 -10.66 -1.61 3.72
CA VAL A 38 -11.28 -0.43 3.10
C VAL A 38 -11.53 0.59 4.20
N GLU A 39 -11.07 1.81 3.99
CA GLU A 39 -11.30 2.94 4.89
C GLU A 39 -12.36 3.88 4.29
N PRO A 40 -13.03 4.74 5.09
CA PRO A 40 -14.09 5.63 4.58
C PRO A 40 -13.68 6.48 3.39
N HIS A 41 -12.40 6.85 3.33
CA HIS A 41 -11.81 7.67 2.28
C HIS A 41 -10.60 6.98 1.65
N GLY A 42 -10.55 5.65 1.61
CA GLY A 42 -9.32 5.01 1.18
C GLY A 42 -9.26 3.51 1.29
N ALA A 43 -8.03 3.00 1.24
CA ALA A 43 -7.70 1.59 1.42
C ALA A 43 -6.31 1.47 2.01
N TYR A 44 -6.11 0.47 2.85
CA TYR A 44 -4.81 0.10 3.40
C TYR A 44 -4.55 -1.38 3.13
N HIS A 45 -3.32 -1.67 2.75
CA HIS A 45 -2.79 -3.02 2.54
C HIS A 45 -1.43 -3.14 3.23
N GLU A 46 -1.17 -4.29 3.84
CA GLU A 46 0.09 -4.69 4.44
C GLU A 46 0.29 -6.19 4.18
N ASP A 47 1.46 -6.59 3.69
CA ASP A 47 1.75 -7.98 3.33
C ASP A 47 2.23 -8.85 4.52
N GLY A 48 2.41 -8.24 5.70
CA GLY A 48 2.99 -8.86 6.89
C GLY A 48 4.51 -9.11 6.82
N GLY A 49 5.11 -8.96 5.64
CA GLY A 49 6.56 -8.97 5.39
C GLY A 49 7.22 -7.60 5.57
N GLY A 50 6.41 -6.56 5.81
CA GLY A 50 6.84 -5.18 6.04
C GLY A 50 6.64 -4.27 4.83
N SER A 51 6.05 -4.76 3.73
CA SER A 51 5.54 -3.89 2.67
C SER A 51 4.13 -3.46 3.02
N TRP A 52 3.81 -2.20 2.74
CA TRP A 52 2.48 -1.67 2.95
C TRP A 52 2.18 -0.53 1.99
N LEU A 53 0.90 -0.29 1.79
CA LEU A 53 0.37 0.80 0.98
C LEU A 53 -0.86 1.39 1.65
N HIS A 54 -0.93 2.71 1.67
CA HIS A 54 -2.09 3.48 2.10
C HIS A 54 -2.53 4.45 0.99
N LEU A 55 -3.74 4.25 0.49
CA LEU A 55 -4.40 5.10 -0.47
C LEU A 55 -5.46 5.95 0.23
N LEU A 56 -5.36 7.27 0.10
CA LEU A 56 -6.29 8.26 0.62
C LEU A 56 -6.91 9.05 -0.53
N LEU A 57 -8.23 9.01 -0.64
CA LEU A 57 -9.05 9.85 -1.51
C LEU A 57 -9.36 11.17 -0.80
N LEU A 58 -9.19 12.27 -1.53
CA LEU A 58 -9.37 13.63 -1.05
C LEU A 58 -10.42 14.35 -1.88
N ASP A 59 -10.91 15.48 -1.37
CA ASP A 59 -11.81 16.34 -2.12
C ASP A 59 -11.14 16.92 -3.37
N GLY A 60 -11.96 17.20 -4.39
CA GLY A 60 -11.51 17.91 -5.59
C GLY A 60 -10.71 17.05 -6.57
N ASP A 61 -11.03 15.75 -6.71
CA ASP A 61 -10.33 14.80 -7.59
C ASP A 61 -8.83 14.71 -7.26
N ARG A 62 -8.54 14.57 -5.97
CA ARG A 62 -7.18 14.38 -5.45
C ARG A 62 -7.08 13.07 -4.70
N ALA A 63 -5.88 12.51 -4.69
CA ALA A 63 -5.56 11.36 -3.86
C ALA A 63 -4.09 11.42 -3.43
N VAL A 64 -3.77 10.72 -2.36
CA VAL A 64 -2.40 10.49 -1.91
C VAL A 64 -2.21 9.00 -1.74
N VAL A 65 -1.09 8.48 -2.23
CA VAL A 65 -0.62 7.12 -1.93
C VAL A 65 0.70 7.23 -1.20
N THR A 66 0.79 6.56 -0.07
CA THR A 66 2.05 6.38 0.67
C THR A 66 2.27 4.90 0.90
N GLY A 67 3.52 4.48 0.98
CA GLY A 67 3.81 3.07 1.17
C GLY A 67 5.28 2.78 1.11
N VAL A 68 5.60 1.52 1.30
CA VAL A 68 6.93 0.97 1.11
C VAL A 68 6.77 -0.42 0.53
N ASP A 69 7.61 -0.73 -0.44
CA ASP A 69 7.87 -2.10 -0.84
C ASP A 69 9.21 -2.48 -0.19
N ARG A 70 9.19 -3.32 0.84
CA ARG A 70 10.39 -3.58 1.64
C ARG A 70 11.48 -4.26 0.80
N ASP A 71 11.08 -5.05 -0.20
CA ASP A 71 12.00 -5.86 -0.98
C ASP A 71 12.56 -5.10 -2.19
N TYR A 72 11.83 -4.11 -2.70
CA TYR A 72 12.22 -3.34 -3.89
C TYR A 72 12.55 -1.85 -3.64
N SER A 73 12.29 -1.32 -2.45
CA SER A 73 12.54 0.09 -2.13
C SER A 73 13.94 0.31 -1.55
N GLU A 74 14.80 0.98 -2.32
CA GLU A 74 16.16 1.36 -1.89
C GLU A 74 16.17 2.58 -0.97
N THR A 75 15.01 3.24 -0.79
CA THR A 75 14.90 4.49 -0.01
C THR A 75 14.82 4.27 1.52
N VAL A 76 14.56 3.04 1.98
CA VAL A 76 14.25 2.72 3.39
C VAL A 76 15.37 2.02 4.19
N GLY A 77 16.56 1.80 3.61
CA GLY A 77 17.66 1.06 4.26
C GLY A 77 19.02 1.76 4.33
N GLY A 78 19.19 2.94 3.73
CA GLY A 78 20.48 3.63 3.61
C GLY A 78 20.90 4.43 4.84
N GLU A 79 22.22 4.54 5.07
CA GLU A 79 22.83 5.46 6.03
C GLU A 79 23.78 6.45 5.30
N PRO A 80 23.59 7.78 5.42
CA PRO A 80 22.55 8.45 6.18
C PRO A 80 21.17 8.26 5.55
N ARG A 81 20.13 8.27 6.40
CA ARG A 81 18.74 8.20 5.94
C ARG A 81 18.42 9.34 4.97
N LEU A 82 17.68 9.00 3.93
CA LEU A 82 17.22 9.93 2.91
C LEU A 82 16.07 10.79 3.46
N ASP A 83 16.23 12.12 3.41
CA ASP A 83 15.10 13.02 3.66
C ASP A 83 14.22 13.11 2.40
N GLN A 84 13.00 12.59 2.52
CA GLN A 84 12.05 12.51 1.42
C GLN A 84 11.05 13.69 1.39
N HIS A 85 11.15 14.65 2.31
CA HIS A 85 10.26 15.82 2.35
C HIS A 85 10.47 16.88 1.24
N PRO A 86 11.71 17.16 0.79
CA PRO A 86 11.93 18.23 -0.18
C PRO A 86 11.16 18.00 -1.48
N GLY A 87 10.47 19.04 -1.98
CA GLY A 87 9.73 18.99 -3.25
C GLY A 87 8.28 18.52 -3.14
N ILE A 88 7.85 18.00 -1.99
CA ILE A 88 6.44 17.65 -1.75
C ILE A 88 5.59 18.93 -1.66
N PRO A 89 4.45 19.02 -2.35
CA PRO A 89 3.54 20.15 -2.23
C PRO A 89 3.01 20.33 -0.80
N GLU A 90 2.84 21.59 -0.35
CA GLU A 90 2.37 21.89 1.01
C GLU A 90 1.06 21.21 1.38
N TRP A 91 0.16 21.05 0.42
CA TRP A 91 -1.14 20.40 0.65
C TRP A 91 -1.01 18.89 0.86
N VAL A 92 0.08 18.26 0.40
CA VAL A 92 0.32 16.81 0.56
C VAL A 92 0.98 16.50 1.90
N LEU A 93 1.78 17.42 2.46
CA LEU A 93 2.51 17.24 3.72
C LEU A 93 1.68 16.72 4.90
N PRO A 94 0.41 17.13 5.11
CA PRO A 94 -0.41 16.60 6.20
C PRO A 94 -0.71 15.10 6.11
N PHE A 95 -0.59 14.51 4.92
CA PHE A 95 -0.91 13.10 4.64
C PHE A 95 0.31 12.18 4.65
N ILE A 96 1.50 12.72 4.96
CA ILE A 96 2.68 11.89 5.20
C ILE A 96 2.40 11.03 6.45
N PRO A 97 2.65 9.72 6.41
CA PRO A 97 2.42 8.83 7.55
C PRO A 97 3.23 9.29 8.76
N ARG A 98 2.72 8.99 9.96
CA ARG A 98 3.34 9.40 11.22
C ARG A 98 3.51 8.19 12.15
N GLU A 99 4.56 8.23 12.96
CA GLU A 99 4.75 7.35 14.11
C GLU A 99 3.70 7.69 15.19
N GLU A 100 3.56 6.82 16.21
CA GLU A 100 2.62 7.04 17.32
C GLU A 100 2.87 8.33 18.11
N ASP A 101 4.12 8.78 18.17
CA ASP A 101 4.51 10.04 18.83
C ASP A 101 4.22 11.28 17.99
N GLY A 102 3.66 11.10 16.79
CA GLY A 102 3.31 12.16 15.85
C GLY A 102 4.47 12.66 14.98
N SER A 103 5.68 12.12 15.15
CA SER A 103 6.79 12.37 14.22
C SER A 103 6.48 11.73 12.85
N PRO A 104 7.02 12.27 11.73
CA PRO A 104 6.85 11.63 10.43
C PRO A 104 7.41 10.21 10.45
N LEU A 105 6.66 9.25 9.91
CA LEU A 105 7.11 7.88 9.73
C LEU A 105 8.41 7.93 8.92
N HIS A 106 9.48 7.37 9.46
CA HIS A 106 10.79 7.54 8.86
C HIS A 106 11.14 6.47 7.81
N TRP A 107 10.20 5.57 7.51
CA TRP A 107 10.41 4.40 6.66
C TRP A 107 9.30 4.19 5.62
N TRP A 108 8.89 5.25 4.93
CA TRP A 108 8.10 5.08 3.70
C TRP A 108 9.02 5.04 2.49
N GLY A 109 8.67 4.21 1.52
CA GLY A 109 9.41 3.98 0.29
C GLY A 109 9.07 5.01 -0.79
N TYR A 110 7.77 5.24 -0.99
CA TYR A 110 7.22 6.12 -2.01
C TYR A 110 6.08 6.99 -1.47
N LEU A 111 5.93 8.18 -2.05
CA LEU A 111 4.78 9.07 -1.87
C LEU A 111 4.35 9.61 -3.23
N LEU A 112 3.09 9.36 -3.55
CA LEU A 112 2.44 9.79 -4.78
C LEU A 112 1.28 10.71 -4.46
N TRP A 113 1.00 11.67 -5.34
CA TRP A 113 -0.25 12.41 -5.30
C TRP A 113 -0.91 12.43 -6.67
N TRP A 114 -2.23 12.27 -6.69
CA TRP A 114 -3.06 12.43 -7.87
C TRP A 114 -3.56 13.86 -7.93
N GLU A 115 -3.29 14.52 -9.05
CA GLU A 115 -3.82 15.84 -9.38
C GLU A 115 -3.81 16.01 -10.89
N ASP A 116 -4.84 16.65 -11.44
CA ASP A 116 -4.98 16.92 -12.88
C ASP A 116 -4.88 15.66 -13.77
N GLY A 117 -5.42 14.54 -13.28
CA GLY A 117 -5.51 13.30 -14.05
C GLY A 117 -4.21 12.50 -14.16
N VAL A 118 -3.19 12.84 -13.37
CA VAL A 118 -1.90 12.12 -13.37
C VAL A 118 -1.39 11.87 -11.95
N TRP A 119 -0.58 10.83 -11.81
CA TRP A 119 0.20 10.59 -10.61
C TRP A 119 1.51 11.37 -10.66
N TRP A 120 1.74 12.15 -9.63
CA TRP A 120 2.99 12.84 -9.38
C TRP A 120 3.76 12.18 -8.25
N SER A 121 5.08 12.31 -8.29
CA SER A 121 5.94 11.97 -7.15
C SER A 121 7.15 12.89 -7.14
N VAL A 122 7.96 12.72 -6.11
CA VAL A 122 9.29 13.29 -6.05
C VAL A 122 10.32 12.20 -6.37
N ASP A 123 11.23 12.49 -7.29
CA ASP A 123 12.41 11.66 -7.55
C ASP A 123 13.54 12.07 -6.60
N HIS A 124 13.87 11.14 -5.69
CA HIS A 124 14.95 11.31 -4.71
C HIS A 124 16.27 10.67 -5.16
N GLY A 125 16.32 10.00 -6.32
CA GLY A 125 17.50 9.35 -6.89
C GLY A 125 17.48 7.81 -6.80
N PRO A 126 17.40 7.21 -5.60
CA PRO A 126 17.23 5.76 -5.44
C PRO A 126 15.87 5.27 -5.95
N ASP A 127 15.77 3.98 -6.29
CA ASP A 127 14.49 3.37 -6.65
C ASP A 127 13.58 3.27 -5.41
N ASP A 128 12.35 3.76 -5.54
CA ASP A 128 11.36 3.75 -4.46
C ASP A 128 10.54 2.45 -4.43
N GLY A 129 10.71 1.57 -5.42
CA GLY A 129 10.02 0.27 -5.51
C GLY A 129 8.58 0.38 -6.00
N VAL A 130 8.07 1.59 -6.28
CA VAL A 130 6.64 1.81 -6.56
C VAL A 130 6.13 1.04 -7.78
N ARG A 131 7.03 0.70 -8.71
CA ARG A 131 6.70 -0.04 -9.93
C ARG A 131 6.43 -1.52 -9.68
N ALA A 132 6.91 -2.08 -8.57
CA ALA A 132 6.63 -3.46 -8.17
C ALA A 132 5.23 -3.61 -7.53
N VAL A 133 4.61 -2.50 -7.11
CA VAL A 133 3.32 -2.50 -6.43
C VAL A 133 2.17 -2.77 -7.41
N GLU A 134 1.62 -3.98 -7.39
CA GLU A 134 0.59 -4.42 -8.35
C GLU A 134 -0.66 -3.54 -8.34
N ILE A 135 -1.09 -3.09 -7.16
CA ILE A 135 -2.27 -2.22 -6.97
C ILE A 135 -2.16 -0.91 -7.77
N LEU A 136 -0.94 -0.40 -7.95
CA LEU A 136 -0.67 0.86 -8.66
C LEU A 136 -0.46 0.68 -10.16
N ASN A 137 -0.34 -0.57 -10.62
CA ASN A 137 -0.12 -0.88 -12.01
C ASN A 137 -1.43 -1.26 -12.70
N SER A 138 -1.50 -0.99 -14.00
CA SER A 138 -2.68 -1.35 -14.79
C SER A 138 -2.72 -2.86 -14.97
N SER A 139 -3.49 -3.54 -14.11
CA SER A 139 -3.67 -4.98 -14.20
C SER A 139 -4.73 -5.31 -15.26
N THR A 140 -4.37 -6.17 -16.20
CA THR A 140 -5.36 -6.75 -17.10
C THR A 140 -6.29 -7.67 -16.32
N ARG A 141 -7.49 -7.96 -16.84
CA ARG A 141 -8.35 -9.00 -16.26
C ARG A 141 -7.62 -10.34 -16.09
N ARG A 142 -6.68 -10.65 -17.00
CA ARG A 142 -5.90 -11.88 -16.93
C ARG A 142 -4.95 -11.86 -15.75
N ALA A 143 -4.20 -10.77 -15.55
CA ALA A 143 -3.32 -10.61 -14.39
C ALA A 143 -4.10 -10.80 -13.09
N ARG A 144 -5.23 -10.08 -12.91
CA ARG A 144 -6.09 -10.28 -11.73
C ARG A 144 -6.58 -11.72 -11.54
N MET A 145 -6.76 -12.48 -12.62
CA MET A 145 -7.15 -13.88 -12.50
C MET A 145 -5.98 -14.79 -12.12
N ASP A 146 -4.78 -14.46 -12.57
CA ASP A 146 -3.56 -15.16 -12.19
C ASP A 146 -3.29 -14.88 -10.70
N ASP A 147 -3.37 -13.62 -10.26
CA ASP A 147 -3.26 -13.21 -8.84
C ASP A 147 -4.29 -13.94 -7.97
N LEU A 148 -5.54 -14.07 -8.44
CA LEU A 148 -6.58 -14.82 -7.71
C LEU A 148 -6.24 -16.29 -7.58
N ASN A 149 -5.72 -16.92 -8.63
CA ASN A 149 -5.36 -18.34 -8.58
C ASN A 149 -4.22 -18.56 -7.61
N ASP A 150 -3.24 -17.64 -7.56
CA ASP A 150 -2.14 -17.69 -6.62
C ASP A 150 -2.66 -17.50 -5.18
N MET A 151 -3.52 -16.50 -4.94
CA MET A 151 -4.16 -16.30 -3.63
C MET A 151 -5.01 -17.51 -3.20
N ILE A 152 -5.72 -18.17 -4.12
CA ILE A 152 -6.47 -19.40 -3.82
C ILE A 152 -5.51 -20.55 -3.51
N GLY A 153 -4.38 -20.64 -4.21
CA GLY A 153 -3.35 -21.63 -3.93
C GLY A 153 -2.78 -21.45 -2.53
N VAL A 154 -2.39 -20.22 -2.18
CA VAL A 154 -1.92 -19.85 -0.84
C VAL A 154 -2.99 -20.11 0.22
N ALA A 155 -4.23 -19.64 0.03
CA ALA A 155 -5.32 -19.91 0.96
C ALA A 155 -5.58 -21.41 1.13
N GLY A 156 -5.47 -22.17 0.04
CA GLY A 156 -5.55 -23.63 0.07
C GLY A 156 -4.43 -24.23 0.91
N ASP A 157 -3.19 -23.80 0.73
CA ASP A 157 -2.04 -24.29 1.50
C ASP A 157 -2.12 -23.86 2.96
N GLU A 158 -2.38 -22.59 3.27
CA GLU A 158 -2.54 -22.04 4.63
C GLU A 158 -3.70 -22.72 5.37
N HIS A 159 -4.90 -22.77 4.78
CA HIS A 159 -6.06 -23.43 5.41
C HIS A 159 -5.91 -24.95 5.56
N LEU A 160 -4.98 -25.58 4.83
CA LEU A 160 -4.73 -27.02 4.92
C LEU A 160 -3.49 -27.39 5.72
N THR A 161 -2.57 -26.45 6.01
CA THR A 161 -1.24 -26.79 6.58
C THR A 161 -0.77 -25.94 7.75
N GLU A 162 -1.08 -24.63 7.84
CA GLU A 162 -0.52 -23.75 8.87
C GLU A 162 -1.57 -22.68 9.28
N ASP A 163 -2.01 -22.75 10.53
CA ASP A 163 -2.89 -21.83 11.26
C ASP A 163 -4.34 -21.66 10.75
N ASP A 164 -5.26 -22.26 11.48
CA ASP A 164 -6.70 -22.04 11.32
C ASP A 164 -7.02 -20.56 11.63
N PRO A 165 -7.67 -19.79 10.75
CA PRO A 165 -7.99 -18.38 11.00
C PRO A 165 -8.89 -18.16 12.24
N ARG A 166 -9.47 -19.22 12.81
CA ARG A 166 -10.10 -19.17 14.13
C ARG A 166 -9.11 -19.01 15.29
N GLU A 167 -7.86 -19.41 15.15
CA GLU A 167 -6.83 -19.30 16.18
C GLU A 167 -6.44 -17.83 16.47
N GLU A 168 -6.39 -16.95 15.45
CA GLU A 168 -6.20 -15.50 15.67
C GLU A 168 -7.37 -14.85 16.43
N LEU A 169 -8.61 -15.26 16.13
CA LEU A 169 -9.82 -14.81 16.84
C LEU A 169 -9.88 -15.34 18.28
N GLU A 170 -9.38 -16.55 18.53
CA GLU A 170 -9.29 -17.16 19.87
C GLU A 170 -8.17 -16.54 20.72
N ALA A 171 -7.04 -16.18 20.11
CA ALA A 171 -5.93 -15.50 20.78
C ALA A 171 -6.33 -14.13 21.35
N ASP A 172 -7.11 -13.34 20.60
CA ASP A 172 -7.61 -12.04 21.06
C ASP A 172 -8.60 -12.18 22.24
N ALA A 173 -9.41 -13.25 22.26
CA ALA A 173 -10.33 -13.52 23.36
C ALA A 173 -9.65 -14.05 24.64
N ALA A 174 -8.54 -14.77 24.49
CA ALA A 174 -7.75 -15.27 25.62
C ALA A 174 -6.88 -14.17 26.27
N ALA A 175 -6.39 -13.20 25.50
CA ALA A 175 -5.64 -12.05 25.99
C ALA A 175 -6.50 -11.03 26.79
N MET A 176 -7.83 -11.10 26.67
CA MET A 176 -8.79 -10.26 27.39
C MET A 176 -9.36 -10.89 28.69
N ARG A 177 -8.85 -12.04 29.14
CA ARG A 177 -9.20 -12.67 30.43
C ARG A 177 -8.10 -12.55 31.47
#